data_AF-A0A1W9NTP5-F1
#
_entry.id   AF-A0A1W9NTP5-F1
#
_cell.length_a   1.000
_cell.length_b   1.000
_cell.length_c   1.000
_cell.angle_alpha   90.00
_cell.angle_beta   90.00
_cell.angle_gamma   90.00
#
_symmetry.space_group_name_H-M   'P 1'
#
loop_
_entity.id
_entity.type
_entity.pdbx_description
1 polymer ?
#
loop_
_entity_poly.entity_id
_entity_poly.type
_entity_poly.pdbx_seq_one_letter_code
_entity_poly.pdbx_strand_id
1 'polypeptide(L)'
;MPLQQPIKLLFLWLLPLFASANHVHWMGNYDRALQKAHDMHKPLLVLVVAKDSPTSNTIIKNVLMKQKYVDIINEKMTAVIVTYEGSQSYPVEMYYTTEFPTLSFPLMMMSFL
;
A
#
# COMPACT_ATOMS: atom_id res chain seq x y z
N MET A 1 14.48 -45.60 -24.74
CA MET A 1 14.57 -44.66 -23.60
C MET A 1 14.57 -43.23 -24.13
N PRO A 2 13.49 -42.45 -23.99
CA PRO A 2 13.51 -41.04 -24.41
C PRO A 2 13.93 -40.16 -23.23
N LEU A 3 15.22 -39.79 -23.20
CA LEU A 3 15.84 -38.89 -22.20
C LEU A 3 15.50 -37.40 -22.43
N GLN A 4 14.40 -37.08 -23.11
CA GLN A 4 14.02 -35.70 -23.47
C GLN A 4 12.91 -35.09 -22.59
N GLN A 5 12.28 -35.89 -21.72
CA GLN A 5 11.20 -35.43 -20.86
C GLN A 5 11.60 -34.64 -19.58
N PRO A 6 12.79 -34.82 -18.96
CA PRO A 6 13.05 -34.16 -17.68
C PRO A 6 13.33 -32.65 -17.83
N ILE A 7 13.80 -32.19 -18.99
CA ILE A 7 14.15 -30.78 -19.26
C ILE A 7 12.88 -29.91 -19.38
N LYS A 8 11.81 -30.43 -19.99
CA LYS A 8 10.52 -29.72 -20.08
C LYS A 8 9.84 -29.57 -18.72
N LEU A 9 9.96 -30.57 -17.84
CA LEU A 9 9.45 -30.49 -16.47
C LEU A 9 10.22 -29.47 -15.62
N LEU A 10 11.54 -29.36 -15.84
CA LEU A 10 12.39 -28.41 -15.13
C LEU A 10 12.02 -26.95 -15.44
N PHE A 11 11.71 -26.64 -16.69
CA PHE A 11 11.21 -25.31 -17.10
C PHE A 11 9.84 -24.98 -16.49
N LEU A 12 8.97 -25.97 -16.32
CA LEU A 12 7.66 -25.79 -15.69
C LEU A 12 7.76 -25.46 -14.20
N TRP A 13 8.83 -25.94 -13.54
CA TRP A 13 9.07 -25.69 -12.12
C TRP A 13 9.76 -24.34 -11.83
N LEU A 14 10.38 -23.72 -12.84
CA LEU A 14 10.99 -22.38 -12.74
C LEU A 14 10.01 -21.21 -12.98
N LEU A 15 8.81 -21.48 -13.51
CA LEU A 15 7.77 -20.46 -13.75
C LEU A 15 7.28 -19.67 -12.52
N PRO A 16 7.17 -20.23 -11.29
CA PRO A 16 6.72 -19.46 -10.14
C PRO A 16 7.75 -18.47 -9.58
N LEU A 17 9.02 -18.53 -10.02
CA LEU A 17 10.08 -17.64 -9.52
C LEU A 17 9.98 -16.21 -10.05
N PHE A 18 9.31 -16.00 -11.19
CA PHE A 18 9.19 -14.69 -11.82
C PHE A 18 7.86 -13.99 -11.51
N ALA A 19 6.92 -14.67 -10.85
CA ALA A 19 5.63 -14.12 -10.47
C ALA A 19 5.70 -13.38 -9.12
N SER A 20 6.59 -12.39 -9.00
CA SER A 20 6.54 -11.43 -7.90
C SER A 20 5.70 -10.23 -8.31
N ALA A 21 4.47 -10.15 -7.83
CA ALA A 21 3.63 -8.97 -8.01
C ALA A 21 4.08 -7.89 -7.01
N ASN A 22 4.88 -6.92 -7.47
CA ASN A 22 5.19 -5.72 -6.70
C ASN A 22 3.87 -4.94 -6.49
N HIS A 23 3.43 -4.89 -5.24
CA HIS A 23 2.31 -4.07 -4.79
C HIS A 23 2.77 -3.14 -3.68
N VAL A 24 2.08 -2.02 -3.49
CA VAL A 24 2.36 -1.13 -2.36
C VAL A 24 2.09 -1.90 -1.07
N HIS A 25 3.01 -1.80 -0.11
CA HIS A 25 2.89 -2.42 1.21
C HIS A 25 1.93 -1.63 2.10
N TRP A 26 0.64 -1.64 1.74
CA TRP A 26 -0.41 -0.98 2.50
C TRP A 26 -0.59 -1.63 3.87
N MET A 27 -0.41 -0.83 4.92
CA MET A 27 -0.76 -1.20 6.28
C MET A 27 -2.25 -0.94 6.52
N GLY A 28 -2.90 -1.80 7.29
CA GLY A 28 -4.31 -1.64 7.66
C GLY A 28 -4.52 -0.98 9.02
N ASN A 29 -3.45 -0.52 9.68
CA ASN A 29 -3.52 0.12 10.99
C ASN A 29 -2.67 1.39 11.05
N TYR A 30 -3.32 2.50 11.35
CA TYR A 30 -2.71 3.83 11.37
C TYR A 30 -1.62 3.96 12.42
N ASP A 31 -1.89 3.60 13.68
CA ASP A 31 -0.93 3.78 14.78
C ASP A 31 0.36 3.00 14.53
N ARG A 32 0.24 1.75 14.07
CA ARG A 32 1.41 0.94 13.69
C ARG A 32 2.15 1.50 12.48
N ALA A 33 1.43 2.06 11.51
CA ALA A 33 2.04 2.68 10.35
C ALA A 33 2.77 3.98 10.71
N LEU A 34 2.20 4.78 11.61
CA LEU A 34 2.81 5.99 12.15
C LEU A 34 4.06 5.65 12.95
N GLN A 35 3.99 4.64 13.82
CA GLN A 35 5.16 4.16 14.56
C GLN A 35 6.26 3.68 13.60
N LYS A 36 5.91 2.87 12.60
CA LYS A 36 6.88 2.39 11.60
C LYS A 36 7.47 3.55 10.78
N ALA A 37 6.67 4.54 10.41
CA ALA A 37 7.12 5.73 9.70
C ALA A 37 8.16 6.50 10.54
N HIS A 38 7.89 6.67 11.84
CA HIS A 38 8.79 7.28 12.80
C HIS A 38 10.10 6.48 12.92
N ASP A 39 10.03 5.18 13.20
CA ASP A 39 11.21 4.32 13.41
C ASP A 39 12.10 4.26 12.16
N MET A 40 11.47 4.22 10.98
CA MET A 40 12.18 4.15 9.70
C MET A 40 12.60 5.52 9.14
N HIS A 41 12.25 6.64 9.81
CA HIS A 41 12.46 8.00 9.31
C HIS A 41 11.89 8.20 7.89
N LYS A 42 10.73 7.60 7.63
CA LYS A 42 10.02 7.70 6.35
C LYS A 42 8.75 8.51 6.52
N PRO A 43 8.38 9.36 5.55
CA PRO A 43 7.06 9.98 5.54
C PRO A 43 5.94 8.94 5.54
N LEU A 44 4.84 9.27 6.23
CA LEU A 44 3.62 8.47 6.24
C LEU A 44 2.70 8.92 5.09
N LEU A 45 2.29 7.95 4.27
CA LEU A 45 1.28 8.11 3.24
C LEU A 45 -0.03 7.51 3.75
N VAL A 46 -1.07 8.31 3.91
CA VAL A 46 -2.38 7.86 4.37
C VAL A 46 -3.39 7.96 3.24
N LEU A 47 -4.00 6.83 2.89
CA LEU A 47 -5.11 6.73 1.96
C LEU A 47 -6.40 6.45 2.73
N VAL A 48 -7.35 7.38 2.68
CA VAL A 48 -8.68 7.22 3.27
C VAL A 48 -9.67 6.82 2.18
N VAL A 49 -10.40 5.75 2.42
CA VAL A 49 -11.42 5.24 1.50
C VAL A 49 -12.78 5.22 2.17
N ALA A 50 -13.82 5.66 1.47
CA ALA A 50 -15.19 5.41 1.89
C ALA A 50 -15.50 3.91 1.81
N LYS A 51 -16.27 3.42 2.77
CA LYS A 51 -16.82 2.07 2.73
C LYS A 51 -17.67 1.91 1.46
N ASP A 52 -17.47 0.80 0.74
CA ASP A 52 -18.29 0.40 -0.41
C ASP A 52 -18.38 1.44 -1.55
N SER A 53 -17.28 2.14 -1.88
CA SER A 53 -17.19 3.01 -3.06
C SER A 53 -16.51 2.32 -4.25
N PRO A 54 -17.26 1.92 -5.31
CA PRO A 54 -16.70 1.32 -6.53
C PRO A 54 -15.72 2.28 -7.24
N THR A 55 -15.97 3.57 -7.14
CA THR A 55 -15.14 4.64 -7.70
C THR A 55 -13.78 4.71 -7.01
N SER A 56 -13.75 4.59 -5.67
CA SER A 56 -12.50 4.52 -4.90
C SER A 56 -11.67 3.30 -5.30
N ASN A 57 -12.30 2.13 -5.41
CA ASN A 57 -11.61 0.91 -5.83
C ASN A 57 -11.00 1.04 -7.24
N THR A 58 -11.69 1.73 -8.14
CA THR A 58 -11.22 1.97 -9.51
C THR A 58 -10.04 2.93 -9.54
N ILE A 59 -10.10 4.02 -8.78
CA ILE A 59 -9.01 5.01 -8.69
C ILE A 59 -7.76 4.38 -8.07
N ILE A 60 -7.90 3.61 -6.98
CA ILE A 60 -6.78 2.93 -6.33
C ILE A 60 -6.10 1.97 -7.30
N LYS A 61 -6.88 1.12 -7.98
CA LYS A 61 -6.34 0.17 -8.98
C LYS A 61 -5.66 0.87 -10.14
N ASN A 62 -6.26 1.93 -10.68
CA ASN A 62 -5.78 2.55 -11.91
C ASN A 62 -4.63 3.54 -11.69
N VAL A 63 -4.49 4.12 -10.49
CA VAL A 63 -3.49 5.16 -10.20
C VAL A 63 -2.41 4.64 -9.27
N LEU A 64 -2.79 4.06 -8.14
CA LEU A 64 -1.85 3.70 -7.07
C LEU A 64 -1.19 2.33 -7.27
N MET A 65 -1.75 1.47 -8.12
CA MET A 65 -1.15 0.17 -8.47
C MET A 65 -0.31 0.20 -9.75
N LYS A 66 -0.07 1.37 -10.36
CA LYS A 66 0.89 1.46 -11.46
C LYS A 66 2.30 1.23 -10.92
N GLN A 67 3.02 0.30 -11.55
CA GLN A 67 4.32 -0.22 -11.09
C GLN A 67 5.34 0.89 -10.71
N LYS A 68 5.42 1.96 -11.50
CA LYS A 68 6.30 3.11 -11.24
C LYS A 68 6.05 3.76 -9.87
N TYR A 69 4.81 3.83 -9.40
CA TYR A 69 4.49 4.40 -8.10
C TYR A 69 4.70 3.39 -6.97
N VAL A 70 4.53 2.10 -7.24
CA VAL A 70 4.73 1.05 -6.24
C VAL A 70 6.13 1.08 -5.66
N ASP A 71 7.15 1.11 -6.53
CA ASP A 71 8.55 1.08 -6.08
C ASP A 71 8.91 2.34 -5.29
N ILE A 72 8.48 3.52 -5.77
CA ILE A 72 8.72 4.81 -5.10
C ILE A 72 8.07 4.84 -3.72
N ILE A 73 6.81 4.39 -3.62
CA ILE A 73 6.07 4.39 -2.35
C ILE A 73 6.73 3.43 -1.37
N ASN A 74 7.05 2.20 -1.78
CA ASN A 74 7.66 1.20 -0.91
C ASN A 74 9.07 1.59 -0.46
N GLU A 75 9.86 2.23 -1.33
CA GLU A 75 11.19 2.70 -1.01
C GLU A 75 11.16 3.89 -0.06
N LYS A 76 10.34 4.91 -0.35
CA LYS A 76 10.44 6.22 0.30
C LYS A 76 9.42 6.48 1.40
N MET A 77 8.36 5.68 1.49
CA MET A 77 7.22 5.98 2.34
C MET A 77 6.78 4.76 3.15
N THR A 78 6.12 5.01 4.27
CA THR A 78 5.28 4.01 4.92
C THR A 78 3.84 4.30 4.51
N ALA A 79 3.15 3.32 3.91
CA ALA A 79 1.80 3.52 3.38
C ALA A 79 0.75 2.83 4.24
N VAL A 80 -0.36 3.51 4.52
CA VAL A 80 -1.51 2.96 5.25
C VAL A 80 -2.81 3.27 4.51
N ILE A 81 -3.71 2.29 4.49
CA ILE A 81 -5.07 2.44 4.00
C ILE A 81 -6.04 2.34 5.18
N VAL A 82 -6.93 3.31 5.30
CA VAL A 82 -7.94 3.37 6.37
C VAL A 82 -9.32 3.59 5.76
N THR A 83 -10.33 2.99 6.37
CA THR A 83 -11.72 3.15 5.95
C THR A 83 -12.38 4.25 6.77
N TYR A 84 -13.02 5.21 6.09
CA TYR A 84 -13.86 6.23 6.73
C TYR A 84 -15.00 5.56 7.51
N GLU A 85 -15.29 6.05 8.72
CA GLU A 85 -16.19 5.43 9.72
C GLU A 85 -15.79 3.99 10.16
N GLY A 86 -14.57 3.55 9.85
CA GLY A 86 -14.01 2.31 10.37
C GLY A 86 -13.69 2.38 11.87
N SER A 87 -13.46 1.22 12.49
CA SER A 87 -13.10 1.09 13.91
C SER A 87 -11.69 1.57 14.27
N GLN A 88 -10.96 2.18 13.32
CA GLN A 88 -9.56 2.52 13.47
C GLN A 88 -9.36 4.03 13.43
N SER A 89 -8.58 4.54 14.38
CA SER A 89 -8.14 5.93 14.44
C SER A 89 -7.36 6.32 13.18
N TYR A 90 -7.58 7.52 12.69
CA TYR A 90 -6.81 8.16 11.60
C TYR A 90 -6.61 9.65 11.95
N PRO A 91 -5.75 10.42 11.23
CA PRO A 91 -5.45 11.80 11.59
C PRO A 91 -6.72 12.64 11.75
N VAL A 92 -6.76 13.51 12.78
CA VAL A 92 -7.95 14.30 13.12
C VAL A 92 -8.41 15.18 11.95
N GLU A 93 -7.46 15.65 11.15
CA GLU A 93 -7.69 16.48 9.96
C GLU A 93 -8.54 15.76 8.91
N MET A 94 -8.52 14.43 8.90
CA MET A 94 -9.23 13.62 7.91
C MET A 94 -10.67 13.30 8.31
N TYR A 95 -11.09 13.58 9.54
CA TYR A 95 -12.51 13.44 9.96
C TYR A 95 -13.43 14.45 9.26
N TYR A 96 -12.89 15.57 8.78
CA TYR A 96 -13.64 16.63 8.09
C TYR A 96 -13.71 16.43 6.58
N THR A 97 -13.09 15.37 6.05
CA THR A 97 -13.08 15.11 4.62
C THR A 97 -14.39 14.45 4.18
N THR A 98 -15.05 15.02 3.17
CA THR A 98 -16.30 14.49 2.59
C THR A 98 -16.11 13.88 1.21
N GLU A 99 -14.91 14.00 0.63
CA GLU A 99 -14.56 13.50 -0.71
C GLU A 99 -13.67 12.25 -0.61
N PHE A 100 -13.97 11.20 -1.39
CA PHE A 100 -13.24 9.93 -1.33
C PHE A 100 -12.95 9.37 -2.74
N PRO A 101 -11.79 8.70 -2.94
CA PRO A 101 -10.72 8.45 -1.97
C PRO A 101 -9.84 9.69 -1.77
N THR A 102 -9.35 9.89 -0.55
CA THR A 102 -8.46 11.02 -0.22
C THR A 102 -7.07 10.54 0.16
N LEU A 103 -6.05 11.18 -0.42
CA LEU A 103 -4.65 10.98 -0.11
C LEU A 103 -4.15 12.14 0.73
N SER A 104 -3.49 11.81 1.84
CA SER A 104 -2.86 12.81 2.69
C SER A 104 -1.45 12.38 3.08
N PHE A 105 -0.60 13.38 3.17
CA PHE A 105 0.71 13.31 3.80
C PHE A 105 0.59 14.08 5.10
N PRO A 106 0.16 13.45 6.20
CA PRO A 106 0.19 14.13 7.50
C PRO A 106 1.62 14.64 7.70
N LEU A 107 1.77 15.96 7.90
CA LEU A 107 3.04 16.49 8.36
C LEU A 107 3.37 15.74 9.64
N MET A 108 4.43 14.95 9.60
CA MET A 108 5.01 14.37 10.79
C MET A 108 5.54 15.56 11.59
N MET A 109 4.68 16.16 12.41
CA MET A 109 5.10 17.13 13.41
C MET A 109 6.12 16.37 14.25
N MET A 110 7.37 16.79 14.13
CA MET A 110 8.42 16.44 15.07
C MET A 110 7.89 16.81 16.46
N SER A 111 7.41 15.81 17.20
CA SER A 111 7.17 15.91 18.63
C SER A 111 8.53 16.06 19.31
N PHE A 112 9.10 17.26 19.23
CA PHE A 112 10.00 17.76 20.25
C PHE A 112 9.12 18.50 21.25
N LEU A 113 8.62 17.79 22.25
CA LEU A 113 8.28 18.29 23.58
C LEU A 113 8.16 17.11 24.53
#